data_AF-A0A3N4KPZ6-F1
#
_entry.id   AF-A0A3N4KPZ6-F1
#
_cell.length_a   1.000
_cell.length_b   1.000
_cell.length_c   1.000
_cell.angle_alpha   90.00
_cell.angle_beta   90.00
_cell.angle_gamma   90.00
#
_symmetry.space_group_name_H-M   'P 1'
#
loop_
_entity.id
_entity.type
_entity.pdbx_description
1 polymer ?
#
loop_
_entity_poly.entity_id
_entity_poly.type
_entity_poly.pdbx_seq_one_letter_code
_entity_poly.pdbx_strand_id
1 'polypeptide(L)'
;MNATRLLRASPVGRTPMIQFLGKRTTPQSIDHTPRPHPQAPTNKLPTSFAEYRQKAQQHGPLAYKTNTAARSSVQPSEGQAFDRSDLPERFWRLALSKEEMDVIESGGAFA
;
A
#
# COMPACT_ATOMS: atom_id res chain seq x y z
N MET A 1 41.02 -44.31 24.26
CA MET A 1 40.92 -43.48 23.04
C MET A 1 39.54 -43.70 22.44
N ASN A 2 38.73 -42.65 22.27
CA ASN A 2 37.33 -42.79 21.82
C ASN A 2 37.27 -42.77 20.28
N ALA A 3 37.34 -43.95 19.66
CA ALA A 3 37.36 -44.16 18.20
C ALA A 3 36.22 -43.47 17.43
N THR A 4 35.06 -43.29 18.08
CA THR A 4 33.89 -42.60 17.52
C THR A 4 34.13 -41.10 17.26
N ARG A 5 35.02 -40.45 18.02
CA ARG A 5 35.35 -39.03 17.84
C ARG A 5 36.25 -38.82 16.61
N LEU A 6 37.15 -39.75 16.32
CA LEU A 6 38.04 -39.71 15.14
C LEU A 6 37.27 -39.93 13.83
N LEU A 7 36.27 -40.83 13.83
CA LEU A 7 35.39 -41.06 12.67
C LEU A 7 34.49 -39.87 12.35
N ARG A 8 34.03 -39.11 13.35
CA ARG A 8 33.21 -37.89 13.14
C ARG A 8 34.02 -36.71 12.58
N ALA A 9 35.32 -36.65 12.86
CA ALA A 9 36.23 -35.64 12.30
C ALA A 9 36.76 -36.02 10.90
N SER A 10 36.47 -37.23 10.41
CA SER A 10 36.88 -37.66 9.08
C SER A 10 36.01 -37.00 8.00
N PRO A 11 36.62 -36.31 7.01
CA PRO A 11 35.91 -35.62 5.92
C PRO A 11 35.13 -36.58 4.99
N VAL A 12 35.32 -37.89 5.13
CA VAL A 12 34.62 -38.93 4.35
C VAL A 12 33.17 -39.15 4.82
N GLY A 13 32.83 -38.77 6.06
CA GLY A 13 31.57 -39.19 6.69
C GLY A 13 30.36 -38.29 6.44
N ARG A 14 30.52 -36.95 6.38
CA ARG A 14 29.43 -35.98 6.25
C ARG A 14 29.94 -34.65 5.69
N THR A 15 29.84 -34.42 4.39
CA THR A 15 30.01 -33.08 3.81
C THR A 15 28.75 -32.25 4.14
N PRO A 16 28.86 -31.12 4.86
CA PRO A 16 27.70 -30.27 5.11
C PRO A 16 27.22 -29.67 3.79
N MET A 17 25.95 -29.85 3.44
CA MET A 17 25.34 -29.26 2.23
C MET A 17 25.21 -27.74 2.28
N ILE A 18 25.45 -27.14 3.44
CA ILE A 18 25.38 -25.69 3.63
C ILE A 18 26.75 -25.11 3.27
N GLN A 19 26.82 -24.41 2.14
CA GLN A 19 27.97 -23.59 1.79
C GLN A 19 27.85 -22.25 2.51
N PHE A 20 28.83 -21.91 3.35
CA PHE A 20 28.91 -20.61 4.00
C PHE A 20 29.34 -19.56 2.97
N LEU A 21 28.36 -19.05 2.22
CA LEU A 21 28.52 -18.04 1.16
C LEU A 21 28.83 -16.63 1.74
N GLY A 22 29.86 -16.50 2.57
CA GLY A 22 30.40 -15.22 3.04
C GLY A 22 29.37 -14.19 3.55
N LYS A 23 29.75 -12.90 3.54
CA LYS A 23 28.81 -11.78 3.75
C LYS A 23 28.16 -11.46 2.41
N ARG A 24 26.84 -11.61 2.30
CA ARG A 24 26.08 -11.24 1.10
C ARG A 24 26.20 -9.72 0.89
N THR A 25 26.66 -9.28 -0.29
CA THR A 25 26.69 -7.87 -0.67
C THR A 25 25.43 -7.53 -1.45
N THR A 26 24.83 -6.37 -1.16
CA THR A 26 23.71 -5.85 -1.96
C THR A 26 24.27 -5.27 -3.26
N PRO A 27 23.74 -5.67 -4.44
CA PRO A 27 24.17 -5.07 -5.70
C PRO A 27 23.87 -3.57 -5.70
N GLN A 28 24.83 -2.76 -6.14
CA GLN A 28 24.72 -1.30 -6.15
C GLN A 28 23.78 -0.79 -7.24
N SER A 29 23.58 -1.58 -8.29
CA SER A 29 22.67 -1.26 -9.39
C SER A 29 21.89 -2.50 -9.76
N ILE A 30 20.57 -2.36 -9.80
CA ILE A 30 19.62 -3.37 -10.23
C ILE A 30 18.86 -2.76 -11.40
N ASP A 31 18.57 -3.58 -12.40
CA ASP A 31 17.70 -3.16 -13.49
C ASP A 31 16.25 -3.04 -13.00
N HIS A 32 15.77 -1.81 -12.92
CA HIS A 32 14.39 -1.47 -12.53
C HIS A 32 13.48 -1.21 -13.73
N THR A 33 13.89 -1.59 -14.94
CA THR A 33 13.01 -1.52 -16.11
C THR A 33 11.71 -2.26 -15.81
N PRO A 34 10.53 -1.60 -15.95
CA PRO A 34 9.26 -2.30 -15.84
C PRO A 34 9.24 -3.44 -16.85
N ARG A 35 8.78 -4.62 -16.44
CA ARG A 35 8.70 -5.80 -17.30
C ARG A 35 7.29 -6.38 -17.21
N PRO A 36 6.72 -6.83 -18.34
CA PRO A 36 5.43 -7.49 -18.30
C PRO A 36 5.54 -8.78 -17.48
N HIS A 37 4.47 -9.12 -16.77
CA HIS A 37 4.41 -10.36 -16.03
C HIS A 37 4.40 -11.55 -17.02
N PRO A 38 5.15 -12.65 -16.77
CA PRO A 38 5.25 -13.77 -17.71
C PRO A 38 3.91 -14.46 -18.00
N GLN A 39 2.95 -14.37 -17.07
CA GLN A 39 1.59 -14.90 -17.25
C GLN A 39 0.58 -13.83 -17.70
N ALA A 40 1.03 -12.62 -18.08
CA ALA A 40 0.13 -11.60 -18.58
C ALA A 40 -0.42 -12.02 -19.97
N PRO A 41 -1.74 -11.92 -20.22
CA PRO A 41 -2.36 -12.35 -21.48
C PRO A 41 -1.73 -11.72 -22.72
N THR A 42 -1.33 -10.44 -22.62
CA THR A 42 -0.78 -9.68 -23.75
C THR A 42 0.75 -9.59 -23.71
N ASN A 43 1.39 -9.99 -22.60
CA ASN A 43 2.83 -9.88 -22.34
C ASN A 43 3.45 -8.52 -22.78
N LYS A 44 2.68 -7.43 -22.63
CA LYS A 44 3.06 -6.06 -23.01
C LYS A 44 2.77 -5.14 -21.85
N LEU A 45 3.65 -4.16 -21.64
CA LEU A 45 3.40 -3.10 -20.68
C LEU A 45 2.36 -2.12 -21.25
N PRO A 46 1.53 -1.51 -20.39
CA PRO A 46 0.75 -0.35 -20.79
C PRO A 46 1.69 0.77 -21.27
N THR A 47 1.40 1.32 -22.44
CA THR A 47 2.18 2.38 -23.09
C THR A 47 2.12 3.70 -22.33
N SER A 48 0.92 4.07 -21.84
CA SER A 48 0.72 5.16 -20.88
C SER A 48 -0.72 5.17 -20.33
N PHE A 49 -0.93 5.82 -19.19
CA PHE A 49 -2.28 6.10 -18.68
C PHE A 49 -3.08 7.02 -19.62
N ALA A 50 -2.39 7.90 -20.36
CA ALA A 50 -3.01 8.80 -21.32
C ALA A 50 -3.64 8.03 -22.50
N GLU A 51 -2.93 7.06 -23.05
CA GLU A 51 -3.46 6.21 -24.12
C GLU A 51 -4.59 5.30 -23.64
N TYR A 52 -4.50 4.77 -22.41
CA TYR A 52 -5.62 4.07 -21.80
C TYR A 52 -6.86 4.96 -21.73
N ARG A 53 -6.71 6.21 -21.28
CA ARG A 53 -7.82 7.17 -21.16
C ARG A 53 -8.48 7.45 -22.50
N GLN A 54 -7.69 7.67 -23.57
CA GLN A 54 -8.21 7.87 -24.92
C GLN A 54 -9.04 6.67 -25.40
N LYS A 55 -8.49 5.45 -25.27
CA LYS A 55 -9.20 4.21 -25.65
C LYS A 55 -10.46 3.99 -24.81
N ALA A 56 -10.39 4.26 -23.51
CA ALA A 56 -11.50 4.09 -22.58
C ALA A 56 -12.62 5.12 -22.80
N GLN A 57 -12.31 6.32 -23.30
CA GLN A 57 -13.31 7.31 -23.71
C GLN A 57 -14.04 6.92 -25.00
N GLN A 58 -13.35 6.28 -25.95
CA GLN A 58 -13.95 5.91 -27.23
C GLN A 58 -14.79 4.63 -27.14
N HIS A 59 -14.32 3.63 -26.39
CA HIS A 59 -14.91 2.28 -26.38
C HIS A 59 -15.05 1.66 -24.98
N GLY A 60 -14.71 2.38 -23.92
CA GLY A 60 -14.64 1.84 -22.56
C GLY A 60 -15.58 2.52 -21.56
N PRO A 61 -15.42 2.27 -20.25
CA PRO A 61 -16.33 2.75 -19.21
C PRO A 61 -16.32 4.28 -19.04
N LEU A 62 -15.33 4.97 -19.63
CA LEU A 62 -15.27 6.43 -19.66
C LEU A 62 -16.01 7.03 -20.87
N ALA A 63 -16.61 6.20 -21.73
CA ALA A 63 -17.42 6.62 -22.88
C ALA A 63 -18.78 7.22 -22.48
N TYR A 64 -19.08 7.29 -21.18
CA TYR A 64 -20.26 7.99 -20.70
C TYR A 64 -20.21 9.44 -21.14
N LYS A 65 -21.22 9.81 -21.95
CA LYS A 65 -21.59 11.19 -22.25
C LYS A 65 -21.49 11.95 -20.94
N THR A 66 -20.58 12.89 -20.91
CA THR A 66 -20.49 13.87 -19.85
C THR A 66 -21.85 14.52 -19.71
N ASN A 67 -22.65 14.05 -18.76
CA ASN A 67 -23.47 14.96 -17.99
C ASN A 67 -22.48 15.77 -17.14
N THR A 68 -21.65 16.58 -17.81
CA THR A 68 -20.91 17.69 -17.22
C THR A 68 -21.95 18.76 -16.87
N ALA A 69 -22.89 18.42 -16.01
CA ALA A 69 -23.17 19.37 -14.95
C ALA A 69 -21.81 19.55 -14.28
N ALA A 70 -21.11 20.63 -14.66
CA ALA A 70 -19.95 21.09 -13.93
C ALA A 70 -20.34 20.95 -12.46
N ARG A 71 -19.62 20.12 -11.69
CA ARG A 71 -19.89 20.02 -10.26
C ARG A 71 -19.89 21.47 -9.78
N SER A 72 -21.01 21.90 -9.22
CA SER A 72 -21.15 23.27 -8.75
C SER A 72 -19.95 23.58 -7.88
N SER A 73 -19.37 24.77 -8.06
CA SER A 73 -18.27 25.24 -7.24
C SER A 73 -18.58 24.96 -5.77
N VAL A 74 -17.70 24.26 -5.07
CA VAL A 74 -17.79 24.01 -3.63
C VAL A 74 -17.21 25.22 -2.87
N GLN A 75 -17.33 26.42 -3.44
CA GLN A 75 -16.96 27.65 -2.76
C GLN A 75 -18.23 28.30 -2.19
N PRO A 76 -18.15 28.86 -0.98
CA PRO A 76 -19.25 29.65 -0.46
C PRO A 76 -19.38 30.94 -1.26
N SER A 77 -20.57 31.57 -1.23
CA SER A 77 -20.75 32.88 -1.84
C SER A 77 -19.90 33.93 -1.14
N GLU A 78 -19.66 35.07 -1.80
CA GLU A 78 -18.96 36.19 -1.19
C GLU A 78 -19.62 36.57 0.15
N GLY A 79 -18.82 36.61 1.23
CA GLY A 79 -19.30 36.90 2.58
C GLY A 79 -19.91 35.72 3.36
N GLN A 80 -20.04 34.54 2.76
CA GLN A 80 -20.44 33.31 3.47
C GLN A 80 -19.22 32.41 3.69
N ALA A 81 -19.23 31.66 4.80
CA ALA A 81 -18.25 30.62 5.09
C ALA A 81 -19.00 29.32 5.35
N PHE A 82 -18.49 28.20 4.83
CA PHE A 82 -19.04 26.89 5.17
C PHE A 82 -18.58 26.50 6.56
N ASP A 83 -19.51 26.39 7.51
CA ASP A 83 -19.23 25.71 8.76
C ASP A 83 -19.49 24.21 8.62
N ARG A 84 -18.72 23.41 9.35
CA ARG A 84 -18.94 21.97 9.42
C ARG A 84 -20.25 21.64 10.12
N SER A 85 -20.72 22.50 11.02
CA SER A 85 -22.01 22.37 11.70
C SER A 85 -23.20 22.39 10.73
N ASP A 86 -23.06 23.03 9.56
CA ASP A 86 -24.09 23.07 8.52
C ASP A 86 -24.15 21.79 7.66
N LEU A 87 -23.16 20.89 7.79
CA LEU A 87 -23.12 19.62 7.08
C LEU A 87 -23.89 18.51 7.84
N PRO A 88 -24.19 17.38 7.21
CA PRO A 88 -24.67 16.20 7.93
C PRO A 88 -23.71 15.78 9.05
N GLU A 89 -24.26 15.23 10.14
CA GLU A 89 -23.55 14.85 11.37
C GLU A 89 -22.29 14.01 11.15
N ARG A 90 -22.26 13.18 10.10
CA ARG A 90 -21.09 12.39 9.69
C ARG A 90 -19.84 13.22 9.40
N PHE A 91 -19.99 14.52 9.10
CA PHE A 91 -18.90 15.45 8.81
C PHE A 91 -18.56 16.37 9.98
N TRP A 92 -19.32 16.30 11.08
CA TRP A 92 -19.06 17.08 12.28
C TRP A 92 -17.78 16.61 12.98
N ARG A 93 -17.25 17.46 13.85
CA ARG A 93 -16.19 17.04 14.76
C ARG A 93 -16.80 16.13 15.81
N LEU A 94 -16.10 15.05 16.15
CA LEU A 94 -16.49 14.20 17.27
C LEU A 94 -16.43 15.04 18.55
N ALA A 95 -17.58 15.19 19.22
CA ALA A 95 -17.66 15.78 20.54
C ALA A 95 -17.53 14.64 21.56
N LEU A 96 -16.50 14.71 22.41
CA LEU A 96 -16.34 13.78 23.52
C LEU A 96 -17.41 14.07 24.57
N SER A 97 -18.14 13.03 24.98
CA SER A 97 -19.06 13.11 26.11
C SER A 97 -18.29 13.23 27.43
N LYS A 98 -18.93 13.75 28.47
CA LYS A 98 -18.32 13.88 29.81
C LYS A 98 -17.81 12.53 30.34
N GLU A 99 -18.58 11.48 30.11
CA GLU A 99 -18.19 10.12 30.50
C GLU A 99 -16.94 9.66 29.76
N GLU A 100 -16.86 9.86 28.43
CA GLU A 100 -15.66 9.53 27.67
C GLU A 100 -14.44 10.35 28.10
N MET A 101 -14.63 11.62 28.46
CA MET A 101 -13.57 12.46 29.01
C MET A 101 -13.06 11.87 30.33
N ASP A 102 -13.96 11.53 31.26
CA ASP A 102 -13.60 10.93 32.56
C ASP A 102 -12.89 9.57 32.37
N VAL A 103 -13.27 8.79 31.35
CA VAL A 103 -12.61 7.51 31.01
C VAL A 103 -11.20 7.74 30.46
N ILE A 104 -11.02 8.76 29.62
CA ILE A 104 -9.69 9.14 29.11
C ILE A 104 -8.82 9.65 30.26
N GLU A 105 -9.36 10.50 31.15
CA GLU A 105 -8.66 11.06 32.30
C GLU A 105 -8.28 10.01 33.35
N SER A 106 -9.14 9.02 33.57
CA SER A 106 -8.85 7.86 34.43
C SER A 106 -7.93 6.83 33.77
N GLY A 107 -7.55 7.01 32.50
CA GLY A 107 -6.69 6.08 31.76
C GLY A 107 -7.33 4.71 31.51
N GLY A 108 -8.67 4.63 31.49
CA GLY A 108 -9.41 3.37 31.40
C GLY A 108 -9.41 2.55 32.68
N ALA A 109 -8.99 3.12 33.81
CA ALA A 109 -9.08 2.48 35.12
C ALA A 109 -10.51 2.63 35.67
N PHE A 110 -11.38 1.68 35.31
CA PHE A 110 -12.62 1.47 36.05
C PHE A 110 -12.30 0.62 37.28
N ALA A 111 -12.47 1.19 38.47
CA ALA A 111 -12.34 0.48 39.74
C ALA A 111 -13.60 -0.32 40.08
#